data_AF-A0A497CPZ3-F1
#
_entry.id   AF-A0A497CPZ3-F1
#
_cell.length_a   1.000
_cell.length_b   1.000
_cell.length_c   1.000
_cell.angle_alpha   90.00
_cell.angle_beta   90.00
_cell.angle_gamma   90.00
#
_symmetry.space_group_name_H-M   'P 1'
#
loop_
_entity.id
_entity.type
_entity.pdbx_description
1 polymer ?
#
loop_
_entity_poly.entity_id
_entity_poly.type
_entity_poly.pdbx_seq_one_letter_code
_entity_poly.pdbx_strand_id
1 'polypeptide(L)'
;MKAYSGVTLSEVFAKQPAKVLPFGVLVSIVAGGYAVGAVIQPDITRYSKSYGHASIAMVFGMMVGFPLVLVMAAFLSPAAGSSDFTTVMLKYNIGVWRAFAIIVIVFATWTTNDNNLYSASLAINAIFPKLKKWQLTVIGGALGTILALFGILSHIVNWIMILSVTIPPIGAVIAIDFLFFKSSIYSYDKIEELPPIRIVSYISWFVGTLVGFLTYYKVFTFTTASALDSIIVASVIHFILMLATNNKIQFPKKA
;
A
#
# COMPACT_ATOMS: atom_id res chain seq x y z
N MET A 1 1.27 -24.92 24.15
CA MET A 1 1.29 -23.53 23.64
C MET A 1 1.54 -22.60 24.84
N LYS A 2 2.79 -22.15 25.09
CA LYS A 2 3.13 -21.34 26.29
C LYS A 2 2.46 -19.96 26.31
N ALA A 3 1.95 -19.49 25.17
CA ALA A 3 1.31 -18.17 25.06
C ALA A 3 0.02 -18.04 25.88
N TYR A 4 -0.71 -19.14 26.05
CA TYR A 4 -1.97 -19.17 26.80
C TYR A 4 -1.94 -20.20 27.93
N SER A 5 -0.75 -20.55 28.43
CA SER A 5 -0.67 -21.40 29.62
C SER A 5 -1.33 -20.65 30.80
N GLY A 6 -2.54 -21.08 31.17
CA GLY A 6 -3.36 -20.43 32.19
C GLY A 6 -4.37 -19.41 31.68
N VAL A 7 -4.62 -19.32 30.36
CA VAL A 7 -5.65 -18.44 29.77
C VAL A 7 -6.58 -19.27 28.89
N THR A 8 -7.89 -19.21 29.14
CA THR A 8 -8.88 -19.95 28.33
C THR A 8 -9.15 -19.26 27.00
N LEU A 9 -9.55 -19.99 25.94
CA LEU A 9 -9.98 -19.39 24.67
C LEU A 9 -11.10 -18.35 24.89
N SER A 10 -12.03 -18.63 25.80
CA SER A 10 -13.08 -17.69 26.22
C SER A 10 -12.53 -16.39 26.79
N GLU A 11 -11.48 -16.42 27.60
CA GLU A 11 -10.84 -15.20 28.13
C GLU A 11 -10.17 -14.39 27.02
N VAL A 12 -9.58 -15.05 26.02
CA VAL A 12 -8.96 -14.38 24.87
C VAL A 12 -10.02 -13.65 24.04
N PHE A 13 -11.14 -14.32 23.75
CA PHE A 13 -12.26 -13.70 23.01
C PHE A 13 -13.00 -12.64 23.85
N ALA A 14 -12.94 -12.71 25.18
CA ALA A 14 -13.55 -11.72 26.06
C ALA A 14 -12.71 -10.43 26.20
N LYS A 15 -11.42 -10.45 25.83
CA LYS A 15 -10.58 -9.24 25.88
C LYS A 15 -11.05 -8.21 24.86
N GLN A 16 -11.46 -7.05 25.36
CA GLN A 16 -11.84 -5.90 24.55
C GLN A 16 -10.71 -4.88 24.48
N PRO A 17 -10.50 -4.20 23.33
CA PRO A 17 -9.57 -3.09 23.24
C PRO A 17 -10.03 -1.94 24.13
N ALA A 18 -9.08 -1.21 24.73
CA ALA A 18 -9.39 -0.04 25.58
C ALA A 18 -10.18 1.06 24.84
N LYS A 19 -10.08 1.10 23.50
CA LYS A 19 -10.86 1.99 22.65
C LYS A 19 -11.25 1.24 21.38
N VAL A 20 -12.56 1.11 21.15
CA VAL A 20 -13.10 0.56 19.90
C VAL A 20 -13.01 1.65 18.83
N LEU A 21 -12.27 1.38 17.77
CA LEU A 21 -12.24 2.25 16.60
C LEU A 21 -13.48 1.99 15.73
N PRO A 22 -14.08 3.03 15.12
CA PRO A 22 -15.16 2.83 14.16
C PRO A 22 -14.71 1.93 13.01
N PHE A 23 -15.62 1.09 12.51
CA PHE A 23 -15.31 0.11 11.47
C PHE A 23 -14.65 0.74 10.22
N GLY A 24 -15.15 1.88 9.74
CA GLY A 24 -14.57 2.57 8.58
C GLY A 24 -13.13 3.07 8.80
N VAL A 25 -12.75 3.38 10.05
CA VAL A 25 -11.36 3.73 10.42
C VAL A 25 -10.48 2.48 10.34
N LEU A 26 -10.96 1.33 10.84
CA LEU A 26 -10.23 0.06 10.74
C LEU A 26 -10.00 -0.33 9.28
N VAL A 27 -11.03 -0.22 8.43
CA VAL A 27 -10.91 -0.45 6.98
C VAL A 27 -9.86 0.48 6.37
N SER A 28 -9.86 1.76 6.72
CA SER A 28 -8.91 2.74 6.18
C SER A 28 -7.46 2.48 6.63
N ILE A 29 -7.25 2.03 7.86
CA ILE A 29 -5.92 1.65 8.37
C ILE A 29 -5.40 0.41 7.63
N VAL A 30 -6.23 -0.62 7.48
CA VAL A 30 -5.85 -1.86 6.79
C VAL A 30 -5.59 -1.60 5.31
N ALA A 31 -6.48 -0.87 4.64
CA ALA A 31 -6.31 -0.47 3.24
C ALA A 31 -5.04 0.37 3.05
N GLY A 32 -4.81 1.36 3.93
CA GLY A 32 -3.61 2.19 3.92
C GLY A 32 -2.31 1.44 4.13
N GLY A 33 -2.32 0.43 4.99
CA GLY A 33 -1.16 -0.39 5.29
C GLY A 33 -0.59 -1.14 4.08
N TYR A 34 -1.40 -1.39 3.04
CA TYR A 34 -0.96 -2.06 1.81
C TYR A 34 -1.26 -1.27 0.51
N ALA A 35 -1.83 -0.06 0.59
CA ALA A 35 -2.22 0.72 -0.59
C ALA A 35 -1.08 0.90 -1.59
N VAL A 36 0.13 1.19 -1.09
CA VAL A 36 1.33 1.33 -1.93
C VAL A 36 1.66 0.03 -2.65
N GLY A 37 1.70 -1.09 -1.91
CA GLY A 37 1.96 -2.42 -2.48
C GLY A 37 0.99 -2.78 -3.60
N ALA A 38 -0.29 -2.46 -3.43
CA ALA A 38 -1.31 -2.71 -4.45
C ALA A 38 -1.07 -1.88 -5.74
N VAL A 39 -0.66 -0.62 -5.63
CA VAL A 39 -0.45 0.27 -6.79
C VAL A 39 0.85 -0.06 -7.53
N ILE A 40 1.92 -0.39 -6.81
CA ILE A 40 3.23 -0.74 -7.42
C ILE A 40 3.32 -2.21 -7.84
N GLN A 41 2.27 -2.99 -7.64
CA GLN A 41 2.25 -4.41 -7.96
C GLN A 41 2.76 -4.77 -9.38
N PRO A 42 2.47 -3.99 -10.43
CA PRO A 42 3.01 -4.23 -11.77
C PRO A 42 4.54 -4.36 -11.84
N ASP A 43 5.29 -3.77 -10.92
CA ASP A 43 6.76 -3.85 -10.87
C ASP A 43 7.27 -5.29 -10.70
N ILE A 44 6.47 -6.12 -10.01
CA ILE A 44 6.77 -7.52 -9.74
C ILE A 44 6.00 -8.42 -10.69
N THR A 45 4.70 -8.14 -10.89
CA THR A 45 3.85 -9.03 -11.70
C THR A 45 4.22 -9.03 -13.17
N ARG A 46 4.99 -8.05 -13.66
CA ARG A 46 5.61 -8.10 -15.00
C ARG A 46 6.52 -9.31 -15.23
N TYR A 47 7.03 -9.93 -14.16
CA TYR A 47 7.83 -11.17 -14.23
C TYR A 47 6.97 -12.45 -14.11
N SER A 48 5.65 -12.32 -13.97
CA SER A 48 4.75 -13.47 -13.88
C SER A 48 4.59 -14.16 -15.24
N LYS A 49 4.46 -15.49 -15.22
CA LYS A 49 4.28 -16.30 -16.43
C LYS A 49 3.03 -15.92 -17.24
N SER A 50 1.98 -15.48 -16.56
CA SER A 50 0.75 -14.95 -17.19
C SER A 50 -0.02 -14.06 -16.22
N TYR A 51 -0.97 -13.28 -16.76
CA TYR A 51 -1.90 -12.47 -15.98
C TYR A 51 -2.71 -13.29 -14.96
N GLY A 52 -3.05 -14.54 -15.31
CA GLY A 52 -3.75 -15.47 -14.41
C GLY A 52 -2.90 -15.86 -13.20
N HIS A 53 -1.61 -16.17 -13.42
CA HIS A 53 -0.68 -16.47 -12.31
C HIS A 53 -0.51 -15.28 -11.37
N ALA A 54 -0.35 -14.08 -11.93
CA ALA A 54 -0.25 -12.84 -11.14
C ALA A 54 -1.51 -12.62 -10.29
N SER A 55 -2.69 -12.78 -10.90
CA SER A 55 -3.98 -12.58 -10.23
C SER A 55 -4.21 -13.60 -9.10
N ILE A 56 -3.93 -14.87 -9.37
CA ILE A 56 -4.07 -15.94 -8.38
C ILE A 56 -3.10 -15.72 -7.21
N ALA A 57 -1.83 -15.40 -7.50
CA ALA A 57 -0.84 -15.12 -6.46
C ALA A 57 -1.27 -13.94 -5.57
N MET A 58 -1.83 -12.89 -6.17
CA MET A 58 -2.35 -11.74 -5.44
C MET A 58 -3.54 -12.13 -4.55
N VAL A 59 -4.52 -12.85 -5.10
CA VAL A 59 -5.70 -13.30 -4.33
C VAL A 59 -5.28 -14.17 -3.15
N PHE A 60 -4.43 -15.18 -3.35
CA PHE A 60 -3.98 -16.02 -2.25
C PHE A 60 -3.13 -15.25 -1.23
N GLY A 61 -2.20 -14.41 -1.69
CA GLY A 61 -1.36 -13.61 -0.81
C GLY A 61 -2.15 -12.64 0.06
N MET A 62 -3.08 -11.89 -0.55
CA MET A 62 -3.78 -10.79 0.11
C MET A 62 -5.13 -11.16 0.73
N MET A 63 -5.85 -12.15 0.20
CA MET A 63 -7.12 -12.59 0.80
C MET A 63 -6.94 -13.71 1.82
N VAL A 64 -5.88 -14.52 1.71
CA VAL A 64 -5.64 -15.64 2.63
C VAL A 64 -4.46 -15.36 3.54
N GLY A 65 -3.28 -15.09 2.96
CA GLY A 65 -2.04 -14.92 3.73
C GLY A 65 -2.10 -13.71 4.67
N PHE A 66 -2.44 -12.54 4.15
CA PHE A 66 -2.43 -11.30 4.93
C PHE A 66 -3.43 -11.29 6.10
N PRO A 67 -4.72 -11.65 5.91
CA PRO A 67 -5.67 -11.73 7.01
C PRO A 67 -5.29 -12.79 8.04
N LEU A 68 -4.73 -13.92 7.62
CA LEU A 68 -4.27 -14.96 8.55
C LEU A 68 -3.20 -14.42 9.51
N VAL A 69 -2.21 -13.69 8.99
CA VAL A 69 -1.18 -13.05 9.82
C VAL A 69 -1.78 -12.02 10.78
N LEU A 70 -2.73 -11.19 10.31
CA LEU A 70 -3.41 -10.22 11.16
C LEU A 70 -4.22 -10.88 12.27
N VAL A 71 -4.93 -11.96 11.97
CA VAL A 71 -5.68 -12.76 12.95
C VAL A 71 -4.73 -13.37 13.98
N MET A 72 -3.64 -14.00 13.54
CA MET A 72 -2.62 -14.55 14.45
C MET A 72 -2.02 -13.47 15.37
N ALA A 73 -1.71 -12.29 14.82
CA ALA A 73 -1.20 -11.17 15.60
C ALA A 73 -2.25 -10.67 16.61
N ALA A 74 -3.51 -10.54 16.21
CA ALA A 74 -4.61 -10.11 17.07
C ALA A 74 -4.85 -11.08 18.24
N PHE A 75 -4.72 -12.38 18.00
CA PHE A 75 -4.80 -13.39 19.06
C PHE A 75 -3.62 -13.27 20.03
N LEU A 76 -2.38 -13.25 19.54
CA LEU A 76 -1.20 -13.35 20.40
C LEU A 76 -0.85 -12.05 21.16
N SER A 77 -1.22 -10.89 20.61
CA SER A 77 -0.90 -9.57 21.18
C SER A 77 -1.45 -9.37 22.62
N PRO A 78 -2.73 -9.66 22.91
CA PRO A 78 -3.28 -9.57 24.27
C PRO A 78 -2.63 -10.49 25.30
N ALA A 79 -2.14 -11.67 24.88
CA ALA A 79 -1.41 -12.57 25.76
C ALA A 79 0.02 -12.06 26.02
N ALA A 80 0.66 -11.49 24.99
CA ALA A 80 2.01 -10.96 25.09
C ALA A 80 2.05 -9.65 25.88
N GLY A 81 0.93 -8.93 25.97
CA GLY A 81 0.88 -7.59 26.56
C GLY A 81 1.59 -6.54 25.68
N SER A 82 1.77 -6.84 24.39
CA SER A 82 2.44 -5.97 23.42
C SER A 82 1.78 -6.12 22.06
N SER A 83 1.54 -4.99 21.38
CA SER A 83 1.12 -4.94 19.99
C SER A 83 2.28 -5.04 19.00
N ASP A 84 3.52 -5.00 19.47
CA ASP A 84 4.70 -5.13 18.63
C ASP A 84 4.95 -6.60 18.27
N PHE A 85 4.78 -6.94 16.99
CA PHE A 85 4.88 -8.30 16.48
C PHE A 85 6.23 -8.95 16.80
N THR A 86 7.33 -8.21 16.70
CA THR A 86 8.68 -8.70 17.02
C THR A 86 8.78 -9.08 18.49
N THR A 87 8.31 -8.21 19.40
CA THR A 87 8.26 -8.50 20.84
C THR A 87 7.41 -9.74 21.13
N VAL A 88 6.23 -9.86 20.51
CA VAL A 88 5.36 -11.03 20.66
C VAL A 88 6.08 -12.32 20.23
N MET A 89 6.68 -12.33 19.05
CA MET A 89 7.40 -13.49 18.53
C MET A 89 8.58 -13.87 19.41
N LEU A 90 9.37 -12.90 19.90
CA LEU A 90 10.55 -13.20 20.71
C LEU A 90 10.20 -13.66 22.13
N LYS A 91 9.08 -13.16 22.70
CA LYS A 91 8.65 -13.50 24.07
C LYS A 91 8.29 -14.98 24.23
N TYR A 92 7.68 -15.59 23.22
CA TYR A 92 7.17 -16.96 23.30
C TYR A 92 8.11 -18.04 22.76
N ASN A 93 9.22 -17.64 22.14
CA ASN A 93 10.20 -18.54 21.56
C ASN A 93 11.47 -18.59 22.42
N ILE A 94 11.96 -19.80 22.72
CA ILE A 94 13.16 -20.04 23.56
C ILE A 94 14.12 -20.97 22.81
N GLY A 95 15.43 -20.78 23.01
CA GLY A 95 16.46 -21.62 22.40
C GLY A 95 16.44 -21.57 20.88
N VAL A 96 16.45 -22.73 20.22
CA VAL A 96 16.44 -22.86 18.75
C VAL A 96 15.24 -22.14 18.11
N TRP A 97 14.07 -22.18 18.75
CA TRP A 97 12.87 -21.50 18.24
C TRP A 97 12.99 -19.98 18.25
N ARG A 98 13.78 -19.42 19.19
CA ARG A 98 14.04 -17.97 19.21
C ARG A 98 14.95 -17.55 18.06
N ALA A 99 15.99 -18.35 17.77
CA ALA A 99 16.83 -18.12 16.61
C ALA A 99 16.01 -18.18 15.31
N PHE A 100 15.12 -19.17 15.19
CA PHE A 100 14.20 -19.26 14.05
C PHE A 100 13.28 -18.04 13.93
N ALA A 101 12.71 -17.56 15.04
CA ALA A 101 11.88 -16.35 15.03
C ALA A 101 12.66 -15.12 14.55
N ILE A 102 13.91 -14.93 15.00
CA ILE A 102 14.78 -13.85 14.54
C ILE A 102 15.04 -13.95 13.04
N ILE A 103 15.37 -15.15 12.55
CA ILE A 103 15.58 -15.41 11.13
C ILE A 103 14.34 -15.01 10.34
N VAL A 104 13.15 -15.48 10.73
CA VAL A 104 11.90 -15.14 10.06
C VAL A 104 11.65 -13.63 10.04
N ILE A 105 11.82 -12.93 11.17
CA ILE A 105 11.64 -11.49 11.26
C ILE A 105 12.61 -10.74 10.34
N VAL A 106 13.88 -11.11 10.36
CA VAL A 106 14.92 -10.49 9.54
C VAL A 106 14.65 -10.72 8.05
N PHE A 107 14.35 -11.96 7.64
CA PHE A 107 14.04 -12.27 6.24
C PHE A 107 12.76 -11.61 5.76
N ALA A 108 11.70 -11.58 6.56
CA ALA A 108 10.45 -10.90 6.20
C ALA A 108 10.67 -9.39 6.02
N THR A 109 11.42 -8.77 6.92
CA THR A 109 11.75 -7.33 6.85
C THR A 109 12.65 -7.03 5.67
N TRP A 110 13.68 -7.87 5.44
CA TRP A 110 14.62 -7.70 4.33
C TRP A 110 13.90 -7.83 2.99
N THR A 111 13.18 -8.93 2.74
CA THR A 111 12.50 -9.17 1.46
C THR A 111 11.48 -8.06 1.12
N THR A 112 10.75 -7.56 2.12
CA THR A 112 9.82 -6.44 1.92
C THR A 112 10.56 -5.14 1.59
N ASN A 113 11.64 -4.84 2.31
CA ASN A 113 12.41 -3.62 2.08
C ASN A 113 13.19 -3.64 0.77
N ASP A 114 13.67 -4.80 0.34
CA ASP A 114 14.31 -4.99 -0.97
C ASP A 114 13.33 -4.63 -2.10
N ASN A 115 12.11 -5.16 -2.03
CA ASN A 115 11.05 -4.86 -3.00
C ASN A 115 10.67 -3.37 -2.98
N ASN A 116 10.51 -2.77 -1.79
CA ASN A 116 10.23 -1.34 -1.67
C ASN A 116 11.33 -0.46 -2.29
N LEU A 117 12.60 -0.80 -2.04
CA LEU A 117 13.75 -0.06 -2.56
C LEU A 117 13.88 -0.24 -4.08
N TYR A 118 13.54 -1.43 -4.59
CA TYR A 118 13.48 -1.72 -6.00
C TYR A 118 12.41 -0.88 -6.72
N SER A 119 11.17 -0.88 -6.25
CA SER A 119 10.08 -0.07 -6.80
C SER A 119 10.36 1.44 -6.69
N ALA A 120 10.90 1.89 -5.56
CA ALA A 120 11.33 3.28 -5.41
C ALA A 120 12.42 3.66 -6.43
N SER A 121 13.40 2.77 -6.64
CA SER A 121 14.45 2.98 -7.64
C SER A 121 13.88 3.05 -9.07
N LEU A 122 12.89 2.22 -9.41
CA LEU A 122 12.20 2.27 -10.71
C LEU A 122 11.45 3.60 -10.89
N ALA A 123 10.66 4.01 -9.89
CA ALA A 123 9.89 5.24 -9.94
C ALA A 123 10.79 6.47 -10.08
N ILE A 124 11.90 6.54 -9.32
CA ILE A 124 12.85 7.66 -9.40
C ILE A 124 13.63 7.62 -10.72
N ASN A 125 13.97 6.44 -11.23
CA ASN A 125 14.66 6.32 -12.52
C ASN A 125 13.81 6.84 -13.69
N ALA A 126 12.48 6.69 -13.63
CA ALA A 126 11.57 7.27 -14.63
C ALA A 126 11.64 8.80 -14.68
N ILE A 127 11.98 9.46 -13.56
CA ILE A 127 12.15 10.92 -13.47
C ILE A 127 13.59 11.32 -13.81
N PHE A 128 14.57 10.54 -13.34
CA PHE A 128 16.01 10.80 -13.52
C PHE A 128 16.69 9.65 -14.26
N PRO A 129 16.47 9.50 -15.59
CA PRO A 129 16.92 8.34 -16.35
C PRO A 129 18.46 8.23 -16.46
N LYS A 130 19.18 9.34 -16.20
CA LYS A 130 20.65 9.37 -16.21
C LYS A 130 21.28 8.66 -15.00
N LEU A 131 20.54 8.47 -13.91
CA LEU A 131 21.06 7.82 -12.70
C LEU A 131 21.00 6.30 -12.83
N LYS A 132 22.10 5.63 -12.51
CA LYS A 132 22.17 4.16 -12.52
C LYS A 132 21.37 3.59 -11.35
N LYS A 133 20.76 2.42 -11.55
CA LYS A 133 19.96 1.72 -10.54
C LYS A 133 20.67 1.62 -9.18
N TRP A 134 21.94 1.21 -9.15
CA TRP A 134 22.69 1.06 -7.89
C TRP A 134 22.84 2.39 -7.13
N GLN A 135 22.95 3.52 -7.83
CA GLN A 135 23.04 4.85 -7.19
C GLN A 135 21.71 5.18 -6.50
N LEU A 136 20.59 4.95 -7.19
CA LEU A 136 19.25 5.17 -6.64
C LEU A 136 18.99 4.28 -5.42
N THR A 137 19.42 3.02 -5.49
CA THR A 137 19.34 2.07 -4.37
C THR A 137 20.14 2.53 -3.16
N VAL A 138 21.40 2.97 -3.35
CA VAL A 138 22.25 3.46 -2.26
C VAL A 138 21.68 4.75 -1.66
N ILE A 139 21.26 5.71 -2.50
CA ILE A 139 20.66 6.98 -2.05
C ILE A 139 19.37 6.71 -1.26
N GLY A 140 18.47 5.89 -1.80
CA GLY A 140 17.21 5.53 -1.14
C GLY A 140 17.43 4.82 0.19
N GLY A 141 18.37 3.87 0.24
CA GLY A 141 18.74 3.17 1.48
C GLY A 141 19.34 4.11 2.52
N ALA A 142 20.23 5.02 2.11
CA ALA A 142 20.82 6.02 3.00
C ALA A 142 19.76 6.97 3.55
N LEU A 143 18.88 7.52 2.70
CA LEU A 143 17.80 8.41 3.13
C LEU A 143 16.82 7.70 4.08
N GLY A 144 16.41 6.47 3.76
CA GLY A 144 15.54 5.68 4.62
C GLY A 144 16.18 5.41 5.99
N THR A 145 17.48 5.08 6.02
CA THR A 145 18.23 4.88 7.26
C THR A 145 18.31 6.16 8.08
N ILE A 146 18.60 7.29 7.44
CA ILE A 146 18.64 8.60 8.10
C ILE A 146 17.28 8.93 8.72
N LEU A 147 16.19 8.80 7.96
CA LEU A 147 14.82 9.03 8.47
C LEU A 147 14.47 8.09 9.64
N ALA A 148 14.91 6.84 9.58
CA ALA A 148 14.75 5.89 10.68
C ALA A 148 15.50 6.33 11.95
N LEU A 149 16.74 6.82 11.81
CA LEU A 149 17.54 7.35 12.92
C LEU A 149 16.92 8.62 13.53
N PHE A 150 16.25 9.45 12.71
CA PHE A 150 15.48 10.60 13.18
C PHE A 150 14.11 10.24 13.80
N GLY A 151 13.81 8.94 13.96
CA GLY A 151 12.63 8.50 14.71
C GLY A 151 11.32 8.61 13.95
N ILE A 152 11.34 8.55 12.61
CA ILE A 152 10.12 8.59 11.77
C ILE A 152 9.06 7.55 12.17
N LEU A 153 9.48 6.44 12.80
CA LEU A 153 8.60 5.41 13.33
C LEU A 153 7.62 5.93 14.39
N SER A 154 7.96 6.98 15.12
CA SER A 154 7.04 7.62 16.07
C SER A 154 5.82 8.28 15.40
N HIS A 155 5.92 8.55 14.10
CA HIS A 155 4.86 9.17 13.28
C HIS A 155 4.21 8.19 12.29
N ILE A 156 4.48 6.88 12.42
CA ILE A 156 4.08 5.87 11.43
C ILE A 156 2.57 5.82 11.18
N VAL A 157 1.74 6.05 12.22
CA VAL A 157 0.28 6.02 12.08
C VAL A 157 -0.21 7.18 11.21
N ASN A 158 0.29 8.39 11.46
CA ASN A 158 -0.05 9.56 10.64
C ASN A 158 0.45 9.38 9.21
N TRP A 159 1.63 8.79 9.03
CA TRP A 159 2.16 8.45 7.72
C TRP A 159 1.27 7.44 6.97
N ILE A 160 0.84 6.36 7.62
CA ILE A 160 -0.10 5.38 7.04
C ILE A 160 -1.42 6.04 6.66
N MET A 161 -1.92 6.99 7.45
CA MET A 161 -3.13 7.73 7.12
C MET A 161 -2.98 8.61 5.87
N ILE A 162 -1.84 9.27 5.70
CA ILE A 162 -1.55 10.02 4.47
C ILE A 162 -1.54 9.06 3.28
N LEU A 163 -0.84 7.92 3.40
CA LEU A 163 -0.79 6.91 2.35
C LEU A 163 -2.16 6.33 2.01
N SER A 164 -3.01 6.10 3.01
CA SER A 164 -4.35 5.52 2.84
C SER A 164 -5.30 6.39 2.02
N VAL A 165 -5.07 7.70 1.99
CA VAL A 165 -5.91 8.67 1.28
C VAL A 165 -5.28 9.14 -0.04
N THR A 166 -3.95 9.15 -0.13
CA THR A 166 -3.23 9.68 -1.29
C THR A 166 -2.92 8.63 -2.36
N ILE A 167 -2.68 7.39 -1.96
CA ILE A 167 -2.22 6.34 -2.87
C ILE A 167 -3.36 5.62 -3.57
N PRO A 168 -4.46 5.20 -2.90
CA PRO A 168 -5.55 4.51 -3.60
C PRO A 168 -6.18 5.28 -4.77
N PRO A 169 -6.34 6.61 -4.73
CA PRO A 169 -6.75 7.39 -5.89
C PRO A 169 -5.88 7.20 -7.14
N ILE A 170 -4.57 6.96 -6.98
CA ILE A 170 -3.67 6.68 -8.11
C ILE A 170 -4.08 5.37 -8.77
N GLY A 171 -4.26 4.32 -7.97
CA GLY A 171 -4.73 3.01 -8.46
C GLY A 171 -6.10 3.10 -9.11
N ALA A 172 -7.01 3.91 -8.55
CA ALA A 172 -8.34 4.16 -9.11
C ALA A 172 -8.29 4.80 -10.50
N VAL A 173 -7.48 5.87 -10.65
CA VAL A 173 -7.28 6.54 -11.94
C VAL A 173 -6.69 5.58 -12.98
N ILE A 174 -5.65 4.82 -12.62
CA ILE A 174 -5.04 3.81 -13.50
C ILE A 174 -6.07 2.75 -13.90
N ALA A 175 -6.86 2.25 -12.95
CA ALA A 175 -7.86 1.22 -13.21
C ALA A 175 -8.99 1.72 -14.11
N ILE A 176 -9.53 2.91 -13.88
CA ILE A 176 -10.59 3.48 -14.72
C ILE A 176 -10.07 3.71 -16.14
N ASP A 177 -8.89 4.31 -16.25
CA ASP A 177 -8.27 4.59 -17.54
C ASP A 177 -8.02 3.28 -18.33
N PHE A 178 -7.45 2.27 -17.68
CA PHE A 178 -7.16 0.99 -18.30
C PHE A 178 -8.38 0.11 -18.53
N LEU A 179 -9.46 0.17 -17.75
CA LEU A 179 -10.60 -0.72 -17.91
C LEU A 179 -11.67 -0.16 -18.85
N PHE A 180 -11.96 1.14 -18.75
CA PHE A 180 -13.05 1.79 -19.49
C PHE A 180 -12.58 2.56 -20.72
N PHE A 181 -11.37 3.13 -20.67
CA PHE A 181 -10.85 3.97 -21.74
C PHE A 181 -9.70 3.32 -22.51
N LYS A 182 -9.57 1.98 -22.40
CA LYS A 182 -8.61 1.08 -23.09
C LYS A 182 -8.23 1.64 -24.44
N SER A 183 -7.21 2.47 -24.44
CA SER A 183 -6.81 3.12 -25.66
C SER A 183 -5.73 2.26 -26.27
N SER A 184 -5.86 1.99 -27.57
CA SER A 184 -4.89 1.24 -28.38
C SER A 184 -3.50 1.89 -28.45
N ILE A 185 -3.30 2.95 -27.66
CA ILE A 185 -2.07 3.67 -27.37
C ILE A 185 -1.19 2.99 -26.31
N TYR A 186 -1.74 2.12 -25.45
CA TYR A 186 -0.97 1.48 -24.38
C TYR A 186 -0.24 0.25 -24.93
N SER A 187 0.44 0.45 -26.05
CA SER A 187 1.35 -0.50 -26.70
C SER A 187 2.77 0.01 -26.56
N TYR A 188 3.73 -0.90 -26.41
CA TYR A 188 5.15 -0.55 -26.27
C TYR A 188 5.63 0.41 -27.37
N ASP A 189 5.14 0.23 -28.59
CA ASP A 189 5.52 1.03 -29.76
C ASP A 189 5.03 2.49 -29.73
N LYS A 190 4.06 2.81 -28.86
CA LYS A 190 3.43 4.13 -28.77
C LYS A 190 3.71 4.85 -27.44
N ILE A 191 4.52 4.25 -26.57
CA ILE A 191 4.86 4.84 -25.26
C ILE A 191 5.52 6.21 -25.44
N GLU A 192 6.41 6.35 -26.44
CA GLU A 192 7.10 7.61 -26.73
C GLU A 192 6.17 8.71 -27.28
N GLU A 193 5.01 8.32 -27.79
CA GLU A 193 4.01 9.26 -28.31
C GLU A 193 3.11 9.80 -27.19
N LEU A 194 3.06 9.13 -26.03
CA LEU A 194 2.23 9.57 -24.92
C LEU A 194 2.72 10.94 -24.39
N PRO A 195 1.79 11.87 -24.07
CA PRO A 195 2.17 13.13 -23.46
C PRO A 195 2.81 12.85 -22.11
N PRO A 196 3.86 13.62 -21.75
CA PRO A 196 4.58 13.41 -20.51
C PRO A 196 3.68 13.60 -19.27
N ILE A 197 2.63 14.41 -19.40
CA ILE A 197 1.69 14.72 -18.33
C ILE A 197 0.28 14.70 -18.91
N ARG A 198 -0.62 13.92 -18.30
CA ARG A 198 -2.06 14.00 -18.53
C ARG A 198 -2.74 14.70 -17.37
N ILE A 199 -3.05 15.99 -17.56
CA ILE A 199 -3.62 16.87 -16.51
C ILE A 199 -4.89 16.27 -15.89
N VAL A 200 -5.75 15.64 -16.70
CA VAL A 200 -6.98 14.98 -16.23
C VAL A 200 -6.70 13.99 -15.10
N SER A 201 -5.67 13.15 -15.24
CA SER A 201 -5.29 12.16 -14.23
C SER A 201 -4.85 12.81 -12.92
N TYR A 202 -4.08 13.90 -12.99
CA TYR A 202 -3.64 14.64 -11.81
C TYR A 202 -4.78 15.35 -11.10
N ILE A 203 -5.72 15.94 -11.85
CA ILE A 203 -6.93 16.57 -11.27
C ILE A 203 -7.79 15.51 -10.56
N SER A 204 -8.04 14.37 -11.21
CA SER A 204 -8.83 13.28 -10.61
C SER A 204 -8.21 12.76 -9.32
N TRP A 205 -6.89 12.55 -9.34
CA TRP A 205 -6.12 12.17 -8.15
C TRP A 205 -6.24 13.22 -7.04
N PHE A 206 -5.97 14.49 -7.35
CA PHE A 206 -6.00 15.58 -6.38
C PHE A 206 -7.38 15.75 -5.75
N VAL A 207 -8.45 15.73 -6.54
CA VAL A 207 -9.82 15.86 -6.02
C VAL A 207 -10.21 14.66 -5.14
N GLY A 208 -9.85 13.44 -5.54
CA GLY A 208 -10.08 12.25 -4.72
C GLY A 208 -9.34 12.30 -3.39
N THR A 209 -8.05 12.65 -3.41
CA THR A 209 -7.23 12.83 -2.21
C THR A 209 -7.77 13.94 -1.31
N LEU A 210 -8.16 15.09 -1.88
CA LEU A 210 -8.74 16.19 -1.12
C LEU A 210 -10.02 15.75 -0.39
N VAL A 211 -10.93 15.07 -1.08
CA VAL A 211 -12.16 14.56 -0.45
C VAL A 211 -11.83 13.55 0.65
N GLY A 212 -10.91 12.62 0.43
CA GLY A 212 -10.52 11.67 1.47
C GLY A 212 -9.92 12.34 2.70
N PHE A 213 -9.18 13.45 2.55
CA PHE A 213 -8.71 14.23 3.69
C PHE A 213 -9.85 14.95 4.41
N LEU A 214 -10.78 15.54 3.66
CA LEU A 214 -11.94 16.22 4.25
C LEU A 214 -12.83 15.25 5.05
N THR A 215 -13.00 14.01 4.58
CA THR A 215 -13.75 13.00 5.34
C THR A 215 -12.94 12.46 6.52
N TYR A 216 -11.61 12.35 6.39
CA TYR A 216 -10.74 11.96 7.51
C TYR A 216 -10.77 12.97 8.67
N TYR A 217 -10.67 14.26 8.35
CA TYR A 217 -10.76 15.34 9.34
C TYR A 217 -12.20 15.64 9.78
N LYS A 218 -13.18 14.83 9.33
CA LYS A 218 -14.60 14.94 9.68
C LYS A 218 -15.22 16.30 9.34
N VAL A 219 -14.73 16.97 8.29
CA VAL A 219 -15.37 18.17 7.75
C VAL A 219 -16.78 17.83 7.25
N PHE A 220 -16.93 16.65 6.65
CA PHE A 220 -18.21 16.02 6.36
C PHE A 220 -18.08 14.49 6.39
N THR A 221 -19.22 13.79 6.36
CA THR A 221 -19.25 12.31 6.33
C THR A 221 -19.77 11.82 4.99
N PHE A 222 -19.07 10.87 4.37
CA PHE A 222 -19.52 10.18 3.16
C PHE A 222 -19.74 8.67 3.40
N THR A 223 -18.71 7.83 3.34
CA THR A 223 -18.86 6.36 3.60
C THR A 223 -18.39 5.90 4.98
N THR A 224 -17.79 6.78 5.79
CA THR A 224 -17.04 6.51 7.04
C THR A 224 -15.64 5.94 6.87
N ALA A 225 -15.24 5.56 5.65
CA ALA A 225 -13.89 5.10 5.32
C ALA A 225 -13.22 6.06 4.34
N SER A 226 -12.33 6.92 4.83
CA SER A 226 -11.67 7.97 4.04
C SER A 226 -10.89 7.44 2.84
N ALA A 227 -10.27 6.26 2.97
CA ALA A 227 -9.61 5.60 1.87
C ALA A 227 -10.61 5.26 0.74
N LEU A 228 -11.79 4.75 1.09
CA LEU A 228 -12.83 4.42 0.13
C LEU A 228 -13.41 5.66 -0.54
N ASP A 229 -13.66 6.72 0.24
CA ASP A 229 -14.14 8.01 -0.27
C ASP A 229 -13.19 8.55 -1.35
N SER A 230 -11.87 8.48 -1.09
CA SER A 230 -10.85 8.95 -2.03
C SER A 230 -10.84 8.17 -3.34
N ILE A 231 -11.03 6.84 -3.29
CA ILE A 231 -11.09 5.96 -4.46
C ILE A 231 -12.33 6.26 -5.29
N ILE A 232 -13.50 6.33 -4.65
CA ILE A 232 -14.78 6.56 -5.33
C ILE A 232 -14.75 7.89 -6.07
N VAL A 233 -14.34 8.96 -5.38
CA VAL A 233 -14.29 10.30 -5.97
C VAL A 233 -13.28 10.36 -7.12
N ALA A 234 -12.06 9.83 -6.93
CA ALA A 234 -11.07 9.80 -7.99
C ALA A 234 -11.59 9.03 -9.22
N SER A 235 -12.24 7.88 -9.01
CA SER A 235 -12.80 7.07 -10.09
C SER A 235 -13.87 7.81 -10.89
N VAL A 236 -14.85 8.41 -10.18
CA VAL A 236 -15.97 9.12 -10.80
C VAL A 236 -15.48 10.37 -11.54
N ILE A 237 -14.62 11.17 -10.91
CA ILE A 237 -14.06 12.38 -11.54
C ILE A 237 -13.23 12.00 -12.76
N HIS A 238 -12.41 10.94 -12.66
CA HIS A 238 -11.62 10.49 -13.81
C HIS A 238 -12.50 10.03 -14.96
N PHE A 239 -13.51 9.21 -14.68
CA PHE A 239 -14.44 8.72 -15.69
C PHE A 239 -15.17 9.87 -16.39
N ILE A 240 -15.71 10.84 -15.63
CA ILE A 240 -16.42 11.99 -16.19
C ILE A 240 -15.49 12.88 -17.04
N LEU A 241 -14.31 13.21 -16.53
CA LEU A 241 -13.37 14.06 -17.27
C LEU A 241 -12.86 13.37 -18.54
N MET A 242 -12.64 12.06 -18.51
CA MET A 242 -12.24 11.28 -19.67
C MET A 242 -13.34 11.23 -20.75
N LEU A 243 -14.62 11.12 -20.35
CA LEU A 243 -15.76 11.26 -21.27
C LEU A 243 -15.84 12.67 -21.86
N ALA A 244 -15.73 13.71 -21.03
CA ALA A 244 -15.85 15.10 -21.46
C ALA A 244 -14.70 15.53 -22.40
N THR A 245 -13.50 14.98 -22.20
CA THR A 245 -12.31 15.23 -23.05
C THR A 245 -12.18 14.25 -24.22
N ASN A 246 -13.14 13.32 -24.35
CA ASN A 246 -13.26 12.35 -25.44
C ASN A 246 -12.00 11.48 -25.63
N ASN A 247 -11.29 11.17 -24.52
CA ASN A 247 -10.03 10.44 -24.52
C ASN A 247 -8.96 11.00 -25.49
N LYS A 248 -9.05 12.29 -25.86
CA LYS A 248 -8.08 12.92 -26.75
C LYS A 248 -6.82 13.21 -25.98
N ILE A 249 -5.93 12.24 -26.03
CA ILE A 249 -4.55 12.44 -25.66
C ILE A 249 -3.97 13.39 -26.68
N GLN A 250 -3.77 14.64 -26.24
CA GLN A 250 -3.08 15.62 -27.06
C GLN A 250 -1.62 15.18 -27.15
N PHE A 251 -1.28 14.50 -28.24
CA PHE A 251 0.09 14.20 -28.59
C PHE A 251 0.86 15.53 -28.69
N PRO A 252 2.02 15.66 -28.03
CA PRO A 252 2.86 16.82 -28.28
C PRO A 252 3.18 16.86 -29.77
N LYS A 253 2.92 18.01 -30.43
CA LYS A 253 3.36 18.20 -31.82
C LYS A 253 4.88 18.02 -31.83
N LYS A 254 5.38 17.07 -32.64
CA LYS A 254 6.82 16.91 -32.89
C LYS A 254 7.38 18.30 -33.22
N ALA A 255 8.32 18.76 -32.41
CA ALA A 255 9.13 19.96 -32.67
C ALA A 255 10.15 19.66 -33.77
#